data_AF-A0A7R9NZS5-F1
#
_entry.id   AF-A0A7R9NZS5-F1
#
_cell.length_a   1.000
_cell.length_b   1.000
_cell.length_c   1.000
_cell.angle_alpha   90.00
_cell.angle_beta   90.00
_cell.angle_gamma   90.00
#
_symmetry.space_group_name_H-M   'P 1'
#
loop_
_entity.id
_entity.type
_entity.pdbx_description
1 polymer ?
#
loop_
_entity_poly.entity_id
_entity_poly.type
_entity_poly.pdbx_seq_one_letter_code
_entity_poly.pdbx_strand_id
1 'polypeptide(L)'
;RALYLSLWEEDIQYGRRYIPSCLLSASALHQSGEFSTEDKLEYQFHPVSAGSLHFKVRTANDAHVALTTGPAESDPMYEIFIGGWGNAKTAIRRNRQKPDKALVDTPNILDAGEYRGFWIRWSGGSIAIGREGESAPFASWDDPEPFGIGYFGICTGWGATGSWLVENGAPITTADNLEYSFRPVPTGRLEVEVRSPSNAHVALTSAPNETEPMYEILLGGWENSATVIRYNREKPDKVRAETPGLLTSSEFKHFTFEWRHGLIQVKKAGGAVLVEWKDPNPFGVSYYGIRTAWGSKGHWRIKAVDPRSAPVASAPTPFVPSPVSQPGWNVPASVAPSGGSATWVDAAGGEVPPNSVPGGFDNEQVYVARARHEGALLPGKLVPSHGVCYVPWGGAEHGKPEYQVLVGCEPAWVPSVAGQVPDGALPSGETEDGEPLFVGRAKHEGTLSVGKVQASHAVCYIPYGGQEIGYQEYEVLVAK
;
A
#
# COMPACT_ATOMS: atom_id res chain seq x y z
N ARG A 1 22.64 -58.10 -60.52
CA ARG A 1 23.56 -59.14 -60.01
C ARG A 1 24.04 -58.66 -58.64
N ALA A 2 23.87 -59.46 -57.58
CA ALA A 2 24.13 -59.16 -56.16
C ALA A 2 23.28 -57.98 -55.60
N LEU A 3 22.43 -58.09 -54.56
CA LEU A 3 22.56 -58.70 -53.21
C LEU A 3 23.61 -57.93 -52.38
N TYR A 4 23.40 -57.47 -51.14
CA TYR A 4 22.40 -57.75 -50.09
C TYR A 4 22.03 -56.40 -49.38
N LEU A 5 21.08 -56.25 -48.44
CA LEU A 5 20.14 -57.15 -47.75
C LEU A 5 18.89 -56.32 -47.28
N SER A 6 17.78 -56.98 -46.96
CA SER A 6 16.75 -56.52 -46.02
C SER A 6 16.30 -57.72 -45.16
N LEU A 7 15.75 -57.49 -43.96
CA LEU A 7 14.46 -58.01 -43.46
C LEU A 7 14.39 -58.27 -41.93
N TRP A 8 13.37 -57.66 -41.26
CA TRP A 8 12.49 -58.15 -40.13
C TRP A 8 13.18 -58.53 -38.78
N GLU A 9 12.55 -58.59 -37.58
CA GLU A 9 11.18 -58.87 -37.07
C GLU A 9 10.83 -57.94 -35.86
N GLU A 10 9.61 -57.39 -35.71
CA GLU A 10 8.39 -57.83 -34.95
C GLU A 10 8.16 -57.24 -33.53
N ASP A 11 6.94 -56.70 -33.36
CA ASP A 11 5.98 -56.73 -32.24
C ASP A 11 6.28 -56.38 -30.75
N ILE A 12 5.72 -55.22 -30.35
CA ILE A 12 4.56 -55.06 -29.43
C ILE A 12 4.62 -55.57 -27.95
N GLN A 13 4.44 -54.58 -27.05
CA GLN A 13 3.78 -54.57 -25.71
C GLN A 13 4.53 -54.69 -24.35
N TYR A 14 4.15 -53.73 -23.50
CA TYR A 14 4.10 -53.69 -22.03
C TYR A 14 5.35 -53.98 -21.17
N GLY A 15 5.99 -52.89 -20.74
CA GLY A 15 5.91 -52.51 -19.33
C GLY A 15 7.21 -52.52 -18.49
N ARG A 16 7.82 -51.34 -18.31
CA ARG A 16 8.06 -50.73 -16.97
C ARG A 16 8.74 -49.35 -17.07
N ARG A 17 8.33 -48.48 -16.14
CA ARG A 17 8.92 -47.19 -15.74
C ARG A 17 10.35 -46.91 -16.22
N TYR A 18 10.52 -45.84 -16.98
CA TYR A 18 11.66 -44.92 -16.86
C TYR A 18 11.15 -43.47 -16.90
N ILE A 19 11.59 -42.67 -15.93
CA ILE A 19 11.41 -41.21 -15.91
C ILE A 19 12.73 -40.62 -16.40
N PRO A 20 12.70 -39.71 -17.40
CA PRO A 20 13.71 -38.68 -17.52
C PRO A 20 13.08 -37.28 -17.47
N SER A 21 13.33 -36.63 -16.34
CA SER A 21 13.66 -35.21 -16.18
C SER A 21 13.52 -34.24 -17.37
N CYS A 22 12.86 -33.13 -17.08
CA CYS A 22 13.27 -31.76 -17.42
C CYS A 22 13.35 -31.40 -18.92
N LEU A 23 12.22 -30.99 -19.49
CA LEU A 23 12.20 -30.05 -20.61
C LEU A 23 12.12 -28.62 -20.08
N LEU A 24 13.14 -27.83 -20.37
CA LEU A 24 13.12 -26.38 -20.19
C LEU A 24 11.98 -25.78 -21.01
N SER A 25 11.07 -25.05 -20.37
CA SER A 25 10.11 -24.20 -21.08
C SER A 25 10.55 -22.74 -21.02
N ALA A 26 10.79 -22.18 -22.20
CA ALA A 26 11.04 -20.79 -22.58
C ALA A 26 11.23 -19.74 -21.46
N SER A 27 12.36 -19.04 -21.55
CA SER A 27 12.63 -17.77 -20.90
C SER A 27 11.45 -16.79 -20.98
N ALA A 28 11.03 -16.29 -19.81
CA ALA A 28 10.19 -15.10 -19.76
C ALA A 28 10.99 -13.92 -20.32
N LEU A 29 10.63 -13.46 -21.53
CA LEU A 29 11.17 -12.24 -22.12
C LEU A 29 10.91 -11.06 -21.19
N HIS A 30 11.96 -10.60 -20.50
CA HIS A 30 11.96 -9.26 -19.94
C HIS A 30 11.82 -8.29 -21.13
N GLN A 31 10.74 -7.51 -21.15
CA GLN A 31 10.62 -6.42 -22.11
C GLN A 31 11.58 -5.32 -21.66
N SER A 32 12.81 -5.34 -22.16
CA SER A 32 13.74 -4.23 -22.02
C SER A 32 13.39 -3.11 -23.01
N GLY A 33 13.48 -1.86 -22.56
CA GLY A 33 13.51 -0.70 -23.45
C GLY A 33 14.96 -0.37 -23.82
N GLU A 34 15.24 -0.18 -25.10
CA GLU A 34 16.53 0.33 -25.58
C GLU A 34 16.41 1.84 -25.82
N PHE A 35 17.35 2.60 -25.28
CA PHE A 35 17.39 4.06 -25.35
C PHE A 35 18.80 4.55 -25.67
N SER A 36 18.91 5.75 -26.22
CA SER A 36 20.19 6.39 -26.52
C SER A 36 20.21 7.85 -26.09
N THR A 37 21.33 8.29 -25.51
CA THR A 37 21.53 9.66 -25.02
C THR A 37 22.65 10.33 -25.80
N GLU A 38 22.38 11.54 -26.27
CA GLU A 38 23.35 12.38 -27.00
C GLU A 38 24.38 13.00 -26.04
N ASP A 39 25.40 13.64 -26.61
CA ASP A 39 26.40 14.43 -25.88
C ASP A 39 25.80 15.78 -25.45
N LYS A 40 24.91 15.73 -24.46
CA LYS A 40 24.26 16.89 -23.83
C LYS A 40 23.60 16.51 -22.50
N LEU A 41 23.62 17.46 -21.56
CA LEU A 41 22.87 17.37 -20.30
C LEU A 41 21.38 17.69 -20.52
N GLU A 42 20.66 16.77 -21.16
CA GLU A 42 19.21 16.85 -21.35
C GLU A 42 18.58 15.47 -21.03
N TYR A 43 17.77 15.41 -19.97
CA TYR A 43 17.16 14.16 -19.50
C TYR A 43 15.98 13.71 -20.36
N GLN A 44 16.02 12.46 -20.80
CA GLN A 44 14.87 11.75 -21.35
C GLN A 44 14.10 11.09 -20.21
N PHE A 45 12.90 11.61 -19.89
CA PHE A 45 12.08 11.11 -18.78
C PHE A 45 11.12 10.00 -19.20
N HIS A 46 11.07 8.94 -18.38
CA HIS A 46 10.24 7.77 -18.56
C HIS A 46 9.55 7.41 -17.24
N PRO A 47 8.28 6.95 -17.26
CA PRO A 47 7.55 6.63 -16.04
C PRO A 47 8.19 5.43 -15.33
N VAL A 48 8.22 5.47 -13.99
CA VAL A 48 8.70 4.36 -13.16
C VAL A 48 7.65 3.97 -12.13
N SER A 49 7.14 2.75 -12.28
CA SER A 49 6.15 2.12 -11.40
C SER A 49 6.80 1.22 -10.34
N ALA A 50 8.13 1.30 -10.18
CA ALA A 50 8.87 0.43 -9.29
C ALA A 50 9.80 1.16 -8.33
N GLY A 51 9.88 0.68 -7.08
CA GLY A 51 10.91 1.06 -6.10
C GLY A 51 12.34 0.61 -6.48
N SER A 52 12.55 0.28 -7.75
CA SER A 52 13.84 -0.03 -8.33
C SER A 52 13.85 0.29 -9.82
N LEU A 53 15.00 0.76 -10.29
CA LEU A 53 15.38 0.88 -11.68
C LEU A 53 16.53 -0.08 -11.93
N HIS A 54 16.36 -0.99 -12.89
CA HIS A 54 17.40 -1.91 -13.33
C HIS A 54 17.76 -1.56 -14.77
N PHE A 55 19.04 -1.34 -15.04
CA PHE A 55 19.50 -0.92 -16.36
C PHE A 55 20.92 -1.35 -16.63
N LYS A 56 21.28 -1.41 -17.91
CA LYS A 56 22.66 -1.48 -18.37
C LYS A 56 22.97 -0.25 -19.19
N VAL A 57 24.18 0.29 -19.05
CA VAL A 57 24.65 1.42 -19.85
C VAL A 57 26.02 1.10 -20.42
N ARG A 58 26.24 1.51 -21.68
CA ARG A 58 27.54 1.53 -22.35
C ARG A 58 27.85 2.98 -22.67
N THR A 59 28.87 3.53 -22.00
CA THR A 59 29.36 4.90 -22.17
C THR A 59 30.72 5.06 -21.48
N ALA A 60 31.53 6.02 -21.90
CA ALA A 60 32.88 6.22 -21.36
C ALA A 60 32.87 6.80 -19.92
N ASN A 61 31.92 7.68 -19.61
CA ASN A 61 31.85 8.46 -18.38
C ASN A 61 30.46 9.12 -18.22
N ASP A 62 30.21 9.66 -17.02
CA ASP A 62 29.09 10.57 -16.71
C ASP A 62 27.70 10.03 -17.14
N ALA A 63 27.36 8.80 -16.75
CA ALA A 63 26.00 8.27 -16.86
C ALA A 63 25.14 8.91 -15.77
N HIS A 64 24.10 9.66 -16.15
CA HIS A 64 23.23 10.37 -15.22
C HIS A 64 21.84 9.73 -15.16
N VAL A 65 21.32 9.58 -13.94
CA VAL A 65 19.92 9.20 -13.69
C VAL A 65 19.27 10.24 -12.79
N ALA A 66 18.20 10.88 -13.26
CA ALA A 66 17.31 11.70 -12.44
C ALA A 66 16.15 10.86 -11.92
N LEU A 67 15.68 11.13 -10.71
CA LEU A 67 14.47 10.53 -10.12
C LEU A 67 13.55 11.65 -9.64
N THR A 68 12.35 11.74 -10.20
CA THR A 68 11.42 12.88 -10.06
C THR A 68 9.98 12.45 -9.81
N THR A 69 9.16 13.38 -9.30
CA THR A 69 7.70 13.22 -9.18
C THR A 69 6.98 13.29 -10.53
N GLY A 70 7.48 14.12 -11.46
CA GLY A 70 6.87 14.42 -12.77
C GLY A 70 7.76 14.10 -13.99
N PRO A 71 7.21 14.18 -15.21
CA PRO A 71 7.87 13.79 -16.47
C PRO A 71 8.92 14.78 -16.98
N ALA A 72 9.50 15.58 -16.09
CA ALA A 72 10.43 16.67 -16.41
C ALA A 72 11.32 16.96 -15.19
N GLU A 73 12.36 17.77 -15.40
CA GLU A 73 13.17 18.30 -14.30
C GLU A 73 12.31 19.19 -13.39
N SER A 74 12.16 18.79 -12.14
CA SER A 74 11.36 19.52 -11.14
C SER A 74 11.90 19.25 -9.75
N ASP A 75 11.93 20.25 -8.87
CA ASP A 75 12.17 20.00 -7.46
C ASP A 75 10.87 19.48 -6.79
N PRO A 76 10.94 18.48 -5.90
CA PRO A 76 12.14 17.78 -5.47
C PRO A 76 12.60 16.70 -6.48
N MET A 77 13.93 16.55 -6.59
CA MET A 77 14.62 15.62 -7.49
C MET A 77 15.85 15.01 -6.82
N TYR A 78 16.13 13.74 -7.13
CA TYR A 78 17.43 13.13 -6.90
C TYR A 78 18.18 13.03 -8.23
N GLU A 79 19.43 13.47 -8.26
CA GLU A 79 20.36 13.21 -9.37
C GLU A 79 21.41 12.20 -8.93
N ILE A 80 21.61 11.18 -9.75
CA ILE A 80 22.57 10.11 -9.54
C ILE A 80 23.58 10.18 -10.68
N PHE A 81 24.84 10.37 -10.33
CA PHE A 81 25.97 10.41 -11.25
C PHE A 81 26.72 9.10 -11.09
N ILE A 82 26.80 8.27 -12.12
CA ILE A 82 27.64 7.06 -12.13
C ILE A 82 28.79 7.30 -13.10
N GLY A 83 30.02 6.95 -12.70
CA GLY A 83 31.22 7.22 -13.50
C GLY A 83 31.43 8.72 -13.79
N GLY A 84 31.04 9.58 -12.85
CA GLY A 84 31.32 11.01 -12.94
C GLY A 84 32.80 11.35 -12.73
N TRP A 85 33.16 12.60 -13.00
CA TRP A 85 34.55 13.10 -12.90
C TRP A 85 35.53 12.29 -13.78
N GLY A 86 35.11 11.96 -15.01
CA GLY A 86 35.91 11.14 -15.92
C GLY A 86 35.98 9.67 -15.48
N ASN A 87 34.83 9.06 -15.20
CA ASN A 87 34.71 7.66 -14.77
C ASN A 87 35.42 7.32 -13.45
N ALA A 88 35.48 8.29 -12.52
CA ALA A 88 36.21 8.17 -11.26
C ALA A 88 35.31 8.01 -10.02
N LYS A 89 34.09 8.55 -10.03
CA LYS A 89 33.23 8.64 -8.83
C LYS A 89 31.75 8.40 -9.12
N THR A 90 31.01 8.04 -8.08
CA THR A 90 29.55 8.03 -8.07
C THR A 90 29.05 9.03 -7.04
N ALA A 91 28.00 9.79 -7.36
CA ALA A 91 27.41 10.75 -6.43
C ALA A 91 25.88 10.69 -6.44
N ILE A 92 25.27 11.05 -5.30
CA ILE A 92 23.84 11.33 -5.15
C ILE A 92 23.70 12.79 -4.76
N ARG A 93 22.87 13.56 -5.48
CA ARG A 93 22.57 14.98 -5.21
C ARG A 93 21.07 15.19 -5.09
N ARG A 94 20.65 16.19 -4.32
CA ARG A 94 19.26 16.65 -4.24
C ARG A 94 19.12 18.01 -4.92
N ASN A 95 18.08 18.18 -5.74
CA ASN A 95 17.63 19.46 -6.31
C ASN A 95 18.75 20.30 -6.97
N ARG A 96 19.71 19.68 -7.68
CA ARG A 96 20.87 20.36 -8.31
C ARG A 96 21.79 21.16 -7.37
N GLN A 97 21.63 21.00 -6.05
CA GLN A 97 22.35 21.78 -5.04
C GLN A 97 23.53 21.01 -4.45
N LYS A 98 24.65 21.72 -4.22
CA LYS A 98 25.79 21.21 -3.46
C LYS A 98 25.58 21.44 -1.95
N PRO A 99 26.18 20.62 -1.06
CA PRO A 99 27.04 19.47 -1.36
C PRO A 99 26.27 18.24 -1.88
N ASP A 100 26.98 17.35 -2.56
CA ASP A 100 26.45 16.01 -2.86
C ASP A 100 26.17 15.26 -1.54
N LYS A 101 25.09 14.49 -1.49
CA LYS A 101 24.61 13.78 -0.29
C LYS A 101 25.32 12.44 -0.07
N ALA A 102 25.71 11.79 -1.16
CA ALA A 102 26.72 10.74 -1.17
C ALA A 102 27.75 11.03 -2.26
N LEU A 103 29.01 10.68 -2.01
CA LEU A 103 30.11 10.76 -2.97
C LEU A 103 31.07 9.60 -2.68
N VAL A 104 31.23 8.69 -3.64
CA VAL A 104 32.01 7.45 -3.49
C VAL A 104 32.99 7.30 -4.64
N ASP A 105 34.21 6.87 -4.34
CA ASP A 105 35.20 6.54 -5.37
C ASP A 105 34.83 5.24 -6.07
N THR A 106 34.61 5.32 -7.38
CA THR A 106 34.21 4.21 -8.25
C THR A 106 34.97 4.28 -9.57
N PRO A 107 36.31 4.08 -9.56
CA PRO A 107 37.15 4.22 -10.74
C PRO A 107 36.84 3.14 -11.77
N ASN A 108 36.75 3.54 -13.04
CA ASN A 108 36.48 2.69 -14.20
C ASN A 108 35.19 1.86 -14.04
N ILE A 109 34.13 2.45 -13.45
CA ILE A 109 32.86 1.75 -13.22
C ILE A 109 32.05 1.58 -14.52
N LEU A 110 32.11 2.57 -15.43
CA LEU A 110 31.53 2.51 -16.77
C LEU A 110 32.55 2.01 -17.82
N ASP A 111 32.07 1.64 -19.00
CA ASP A 111 32.90 1.26 -20.15
C ASP A 111 32.23 1.65 -21.48
N ALA A 112 33.02 2.08 -22.46
CA ALA A 112 32.53 2.53 -23.77
C ALA A 112 32.34 1.39 -24.79
N GLY A 113 33.00 0.25 -24.59
CA GLY A 113 32.92 -0.94 -25.45
C GLY A 113 31.81 -1.91 -25.05
N GLU A 114 31.56 -2.06 -23.74
CA GLU A 114 30.62 -3.05 -23.19
C GLU A 114 29.46 -2.44 -22.37
N TYR A 115 28.34 -3.15 -22.32
CA TYR A 115 27.23 -2.80 -21.42
C TYR A 115 27.55 -3.21 -19.98
N ARG A 116 27.47 -2.27 -19.04
CA ARG A 116 27.59 -2.54 -17.61
C ARG A 116 26.28 -2.32 -16.89
N GLY A 117 25.88 -3.32 -16.09
CA GLY A 117 24.60 -3.37 -15.41
C GLY A 117 24.64 -2.77 -14.01
N PHE A 118 23.58 -2.04 -13.68
CA PHE A 118 23.39 -1.37 -12.40
C PHE A 118 21.93 -1.51 -11.94
N TRP A 119 21.74 -1.36 -10.63
CA TRP A 119 20.43 -1.10 -10.05
C TRP A 119 20.47 0.14 -9.18
N ILE A 120 19.38 0.89 -9.20
CA ILE A 120 19.06 1.92 -8.23
C ILE A 120 17.78 1.44 -7.52
N ARG A 121 17.75 1.47 -6.19
CA ARG A 121 16.62 1.02 -5.36
C ARG A 121 16.24 2.12 -4.38
N TRP A 122 14.96 2.27 -4.11
CA TRP A 122 14.44 3.21 -3.12
C TRP A 122 13.29 2.63 -2.31
N SER A 123 13.33 2.88 -1.00
CA SER A 123 12.31 2.46 -0.03
C SER A 123 12.48 3.27 1.24
N GLY A 124 11.38 3.74 1.85
CA GLY A 124 11.43 4.43 3.15
C GLY A 124 12.29 5.69 3.22
N GLY A 125 12.59 6.33 2.08
CA GLY A 125 13.51 7.47 1.98
C GLY A 125 14.98 7.12 1.77
N SER A 126 15.36 5.85 1.91
CA SER A 126 16.68 5.35 1.50
C SER A 126 16.77 5.25 -0.03
N ILE A 127 17.88 5.72 -0.60
CA ILE A 127 18.29 5.49 -1.99
C ILE A 127 19.59 4.69 -1.97
N ALA A 128 19.65 3.62 -2.75
CA ALA A 128 20.80 2.72 -2.83
C ALA A 128 21.15 2.39 -4.29
N ILE A 129 22.44 2.33 -4.59
CA ILE A 129 22.99 2.07 -5.94
C ILE A 129 23.95 0.88 -5.85
N GLY A 130 23.76 -0.13 -6.70
CA GLY A 130 24.61 -1.31 -6.78
C GLY A 130 24.80 -1.82 -8.20
N ARG A 131 25.66 -2.84 -8.38
CA ARG A 131 25.93 -3.46 -9.69
C ARG A 131 24.98 -4.61 -9.97
N GLU A 132 24.78 -4.92 -11.25
CA GLU A 132 24.12 -6.15 -11.66
C GLU A 132 24.81 -7.38 -11.02
N GLY A 133 24.01 -8.31 -10.49
CA GLY A 133 24.51 -9.49 -9.78
C GLY A 133 24.92 -9.25 -8.32
N GLU A 134 25.20 -8.01 -7.92
CA GLU A 134 25.55 -7.66 -6.53
C GLU A 134 24.29 -7.32 -5.70
N SER A 135 24.18 -7.86 -4.49
CA SER A 135 23.09 -7.53 -3.56
C SER A 135 23.37 -6.29 -2.71
N ALA A 136 24.65 -6.02 -2.41
CA ALA A 136 25.09 -4.87 -1.63
C ALA A 136 25.21 -3.60 -2.50
N PRO A 137 24.79 -2.42 -2.01
CA PRO A 137 25.07 -1.17 -2.68
C PRO A 137 26.55 -0.76 -2.52
N PHE A 138 27.07 -0.04 -3.52
CA PHE A 138 28.35 0.66 -3.41
C PHE A 138 28.18 2.15 -3.08
N ALA A 139 26.98 2.71 -3.22
CA ALA A 139 26.63 4.05 -2.77
C ALA A 139 25.19 4.09 -2.26
N SER A 140 24.94 4.85 -1.19
CA SER A 140 23.60 5.02 -0.62
C SER A 140 23.47 6.34 0.13
N TRP A 141 22.25 6.83 0.29
CA TRP A 141 21.92 7.97 1.12
C TRP A 141 20.47 7.87 1.62
N ASP A 142 20.23 8.23 2.88
CA ASP A 142 18.92 8.30 3.50
C ASP A 142 18.44 9.76 3.55
N ASP A 143 17.33 10.04 2.86
CA ASP A 143 16.73 11.38 2.83
C ASP A 143 15.82 11.61 4.06
N PRO A 144 16.07 12.64 4.88
CA PRO A 144 15.16 13.00 5.98
C PRO A 144 13.81 13.54 5.52
N GLU A 145 13.67 13.98 4.26
CA GLU A 145 12.42 14.56 3.71
C GLU A 145 12.02 13.89 2.38
N PRO A 146 11.71 12.58 2.37
CA PRO A 146 11.57 11.81 1.15
C PRO A 146 10.30 12.15 0.35
N PHE A 147 10.39 12.01 -0.97
CA PHE A 147 9.30 12.24 -1.91
C PHE A 147 9.07 11.04 -2.86
N GLY A 148 7.91 11.01 -3.53
CA GLY A 148 7.56 9.95 -4.48
C GLY A 148 8.27 10.06 -5.83
N ILE A 149 9.00 9.02 -6.21
CA ILE A 149 9.65 8.88 -7.52
C ILE A 149 8.71 8.20 -8.51
N GLY A 150 8.09 8.98 -9.40
CA GLY A 150 7.16 8.51 -10.45
C GLY A 150 7.76 8.47 -11.84
N TYR A 151 8.92 9.08 -12.04
CA TYR A 151 9.71 9.04 -13.28
C TYR A 151 11.19 8.84 -12.99
N PHE A 152 11.88 8.18 -13.92
CA PHE A 152 13.33 8.28 -14.06
C PHE A 152 13.66 9.09 -15.32
N GLY A 153 14.70 9.94 -15.25
CA GLY A 153 15.32 10.57 -16.39
C GLY A 153 16.67 9.94 -16.67
N ILE A 154 17.06 9.73 -17.94
CA ILE A 154 18.43 9.35 -18.32
C ILE A 154 19.07 10.39 -19.23
N CYS A 155 20.34 10.71 -18.98
CA CYS A 155 21.21 11.44 -19.92
C CYS A 155 22.67 11.02 -19.74
N THR A 156 23.54 11.49 -20.64
CA THR A 156 24.99 11.42 -20.48
C THR A 156 25.58 12.82 -20.34
N GLY A 157 26.66 12.96 -19.57
CA GLY A 157 27.36 14.23 -19.41
C GLY A 157 28.11 14.67 -20.68
N TRP A 158 28.55 15.93 -20.70
CA TRP A 158 29.34 16.49 -21.80
C TRP A 158 30.62 15.67 -22.05
N GLY A 159 30.89 15.36 -23.32
CA GLY A 159 31.96 14.47 -23.77
C GLY A 159 31.58 12.99 -23.83
N ALA A 160 30.33 12.61 -23.59
CA ALA A 160 29.88 11.22 -23.58
C ALA A 160 28.51 11.02 -24.24
N THR A 161 28.36 9.94 -25.01
CA THR A 161 27.08 9.41 -25.49
C THR A 161 26.78 8.08 -24.81
N GLY A 162 25.50 7.77 -24.58
CA GLY A 162 25.08 6.55 -23.88
C GLY A 162 24.20 5.66 -24.73
N SER A 163 24.48 4.35 -24.75
CA SER A 163 23.49 3.32 -25.10
C SER A 163 22.96 2.70 -23.81
N TRP A 164 21.64 2.57 -23.67
CA TRP A 164 20.99 2.14 -22.44
C TRP A 164 20.00 1.00 -22.71
N LEU A 165 20.04 -0.03 -21.87
CA LEU A 165 19.05 -1.11 -21.82
C LEU A 165 18.37 -1.02 -20.45
N VAL A 166 17.15 -0.50 -20.40
CA VAL A 166 16.38 -0.44 -19.15
C VAL A 166 15.46 -1.65 -19.07
N GLU A 167 15.59 -2.44 -18.02
CA GLU A 167 14.67 -3.53 -17.72
C GLU A 167 13.40 -2.93 -17.11
N ASN A 168 12.25 -3.11 -17.79
CA ASN A 168 10.96 -2.78 -17.17
C ASN A 168 10.88 -3.55 -15.84
N GLY A 169 10.68 -2.81 -14.74
CA GLY A 169 11.04 -3.23 -13.38
C GLY A 169 10.64 -4.66 -13.02
N ALA A 170 11.53 -5.35 -12.30
CA ALA A 170 11.39 -6.75 -11.93
C ALA A 170 9.98 -7.07 -11.38
N PRO A 171 9.40 -8.25 -11.71
CA PRO A 171 8.06 -8.63 -11.27
C PRO A 171 7.92 -8.48 -9.75
N ILE A 172 6.95 -7.65 -9.34
CA ILE A 172 6.72 -7.37 -7.93
C ILE A 172 6.10 -8.63 -7.33
N THR A 173 6.63 -9.11 -6.20
CA THR A 173 6.01 -10.21 -5.46
C THR A 173 5.51 -9.67 -4.14
N THR A 174 4.21 -9.83 -3.88
CA THR A 174 3.60 -9.49 -2.60
C THR A 174 3.59 -10.73 -1.71
N ALA A 175 3.86 -10.53 -0.42
CA ALA A 175 3.76 -11.60 0.57
C ALA A 175 2.28 -11.96 0.82
N ASP A 176 2.09 -12.99 1.63
CA ASP A 176 0.78 -13.35 2.17
C ASP A 176 0.55 -12.53 3.45
N ASN A 177 0.34 -11.22 3.28
CA ASN A 177 0.16 -10.26 4.37
C ASN A 177 -0.67 -9.05 3.91
N LEU A 178 -1.09 -8.23 4.87
CA LEU A 178 -1.96 -7.09 4.59
C LEU A 178 -1.23 -5.83 4.10
N GLU A 179 0.10 -5.88 3.95
CA GLU A 179 0.93 -4.70 3.71
C GLU A 179 0.93 -4.29 2.24
N TYR A 180 0.59 -3.02 1.97
CA TYR A 180 0.69 -2.45 0.64
C TYR A 180 2.11 -2.02 0.29
N SER A 181 2.61 -2.45 -0.88
CA SER A 181 3.75 -1.81 -1.54
C SER A 181 3.25 -0.65 -2.39
N PHE A 182 3.40 0.58 -1.90
CA PHE A 182 3.05 1.79 -2.63
C PHE A 182 4.14 2.22 -3.62
N ARG A 183 3.71 2.67 -4.81
CA ARG A 183 4.53 3.33 -5.82
C ARG A 183 3.75 4.52 -6.41
N PRO A 184 4.42 5.59 -6.86
CA PRO A 184 3.71 6.69 -7.52
C PRO A 184 3.02 6.23 -8.80
N VAL A 185 1.93 6.92 -9.16
CA VAL A 185 1.32 6.84 -10.48
C VAL A 185 0.96 8.25 -10.95
N PRO A 186 1.64 8.76 -11.99
CA PRO A 186 1.39 10.11 -12.52
C PRO A 186 0.26 10.16 -13.56
N THR A 187 -0.37 9.02 -13.88
CA THR A 187 -1.32 8.86 -14.98
C THR A 187 -2.64 8.27 -14.49
N GLY A 188 -3.79 8.72 -14.99
CA GLY A 188 -5.11 8.18 -14.65
C GLY A 188 -5.41 6.76 -15.16
N ARG A 189 -4.39 5.91 -15.31
CA ARG A 189 -4.46 4.55 -15.85
C ARG A 189 -3.27 3.68 -15.40
N LEU A 190 -3.56 2.42 -15.05
CA LEU A 190 -2.60 1.33 -14.90
C LEU A 190 -3.01 0.14 -15.77
N GLU A 191 -2.04 -0.48 -16.43
CA GLU A 191 -2.15 -1.87 -16.87
C GLU A 191 -1.55 -2.76 -15.79
N VAL A 192 -2.34 -3.73 -15.31
CA VAL A 192 -1.98 -4.65 -14.22
C VAL A 192 -2.10 -6.08 -14.72
N GLU A 193 -0.97 -6.76 -14.83
CA GLU A 193 -0.92 -8.23 -14.92
C GLU A 193 -0.69 -8.80 -13.52
N VAL A 194 -1.54 -9.71 -13.06
CA VAL A 194 -1.37 -10.40 -11.77
C VAL A 194 -1.57 -11.91 -11.91
N ARG A 195 -0.68 -12.69 -11.29
CA ARG A 195 -0.80 -14.14 -11.09
C ARG A 195 -0.93 -14.39 -9.59
N SER A 196 -2.07 -14.89 -9.15
CA SER A 196 -2.47 -15.05 -7.75
C SER A 196 -3.64 -16.04 -7.65
N PRO A 197 -3.76 -16.89 -6.62
CA PRO A 197 -4.94 -17.74 -6.46
C PRO A 197 -6.22 -16.94 -6.12
N SER A 198 -6.09 -15.82 -5.38
CA SER A 198 -7.20 -14.98 -4.90
C SER A 198 -6.68 -13.64 -4.37
N ASN A 199 -7.58 -12.79 -3.85
CA ASN A 199 -7.28 -11.68 -2.94
C ASN A 199 -6.18 -10.71 -3.44
N ALA A 200 -6.21 -10.32 -4.71
CA ALA A 200 -5.26 -9.35 -5.26
C ALA A 200 -5.83 -7.92 -5.12
N HIS A 201 -5.22 -7.08 -4.29
CA HIS A 201 -5.73 -5.73 -4.03
C HIS A 201 -4.87 -4.66 -4.72
N VAL A 202 -5.52 -3.64 -5.26
CA VAL A 202 -4.89 -2.41 -5.76
C VAL A 202 -5.49 -1.23 -5.01
N ALA A 203 -4.66 -0.51 -4.25
CA ALA A 203 -5.01 0.77 -3.66
C ALA A 203 -4.68 1.91 -4.63
N LEU A 204 -5.43 3.02 -4.56
CA LEU A 204 -5.13 4.30 -5.22
C LEU A 204 -5.21 5.40 -4.15
N THR A 205 -4.10 6.10 -3.93
CA THR A 205 -3.88 7.00 -2.78
C THR A 205 -3.25 8.33 -3.22
N SER A 206 -3.28 9.33 -2.32
CA SER A 206 -2.68 10.65 -2.54
C SER A 206 -1.24 10.78 -2.00
N ALA A 207 -0.73 9.74 -1.33
CA ALA A 207 0.57 9.69 -0.66
C ALA A 207 1.21 8.28 -0.77
N PRO A 208 2.52 8.09 -0.46
CA PRO A 208 3.23 6.79 -0.55
C PRO A 208 2.82 5.76 0.51
N ASN A 209 1.62 5.87 1.05
CA ASN A 209 1.07 5.11 2.16
C ASN A 209 -0.46 5.01 1.99
N GLU A 210 -1.11 4.27 2.87
CA GLU A 210 -2.57 4.31 2.98
C GLU A 210 -3.01 5.72 3.38
N THR A 211 -4.01 6.27 2.69
CA THR A 211 -4.51 7.63 2.91
C THR A 211 -6.02 7.61 3.15
N GLU A 212 -6.50 8.51 3.99
CA GLU A 212 -7.91 8.90 3.99
C GLU A 212 -8.00 10.26 3.27
N PRO A 213 -8.54 10.32 2.04
CA PRO A 213 -9.23 9.27 1.30
C PRO A 213 -8.34 8.32 0.46
N MET A 214 -8.85 7.11 0.19
CA MET A 214 -8.27 6.14 -0.76
C MET A 214 -9.35 5.33 -1.50
N TYR A 215 -9.03 4.87 -2.71
CA TYR A 215 -9.82 3.82 -3.38
C TYR A 215 -9.12 2.47 -3.17
N GLU A 216 -9.81 1.48 -2.63
CA GLU A 216 -9.35 0.09 -2.57
C GLU A 216 -10.12 -0.74 -3.58
N ILE A 217 -9.43 -1.36 -4.52
CA ILE A 217 -10.00 -2.29 -5.49
C ILE A 217 -9.52 -3.70 -5.16
N LEU A 218 -10.44 -4.63 -4.95
CA LEU A 218 -10.14 -6.04 -4.71
C LEU A 218 -10.51 -6.84 -5.96
N LEU A 219 -9.55 -7.58 -6.52
CA LEU A 219 -9.76 -8.60 -7.55
C LEU A 219 -9.78 -9.98 -6.90
N GLY A 220 -10.82 -10.77 -7.17
CA GLY A 220 -10.92 -12.14 -6.65
C GLY A 220 -10.92 -12.21 -5.13
N GLY A 221 -11.59 -11.26 -4.46
CA GLY A 221 -11.82 -11.31 -3.01
C GLY A 221 -12.74 -12.47 -2.62
N TRP A 222 -12.72 -12.86 -1.35
CA TRP A 222 -13.51 -13.96 -0.76
C TRP A 222 -13.39 -15.25 -1.59
N GLU A 223 -12.23 -15.92 -1.52
CA GLU A 223 -11.96 -17.16 -2.25
C GLU A 223 -12.12 -17.03 -3.78
N ASN A 224 -11.67 -15.90 -4.35
CA ASN A 224 -11.75 -15.65 -5.80
C ASN A 224 -13.20 -15.59 -6.33
N SER A 225 -14.16 -15.18 -5.50
CA SER A 225 -15.59 -15.09 -5.86
C SER A 225 -16.01 -13.74 -6.42
N ALA A 226 -15.43 -12.61 -5.96
CA ALA A 226 -15.93 -11.28 -6.30
C ALA A 226 -14.84 -10.24 -6.58
N THR A 227 -15.23 -9.18 -7.29
CA THR A 227 -14.47 -7.95 -7.51
C THR A 227 -15.23 -6.78 -6.91
N VAL A 228 -14.55 -5.92 -6.15
CA VAL A 228 -15.18 -4.75 -5.51
C VAL A 228 -14.35 -3.47 -5.68
N ILE A 229 -15.03 -2.33 -5.65
CA ILE A 229 -14.44 -1.02 -5.37
C ILE A 229 -14.94 -0.60 -3.99
N ARG A 230 -14.01 -0.26 -3.11
CA ARG A 230 -14.24 0.24 -1.75
C ARG A 230 -13.55 1.59 -1.58
N TYR A 231 -14.06 2.40 -0.67
CA TYR A 231 -13.50 3.70 -0.31
C TYR A 231 -12.98 3.60 1.12
N ASN A 232 -11.78 4.11 1.39
CA ASN A 232 -11.15 4.13 2.72
C ASN A 232 -11.05 2.77 3.43
N ARG A 233 -11.10 1.64 2.71
CA ARG A 233 -11.22 0.27 3.28
C ARG A 233 -12.50 0.01 4.09
N GLU A 234 -13.37 1.00 4.26
CA GLU A 234 -14.66 0.98 4.95
C GLU A 234 -15.76 0.22 4.19
N LYS A 235 -16.64 -0.45 4.94
CA LYS A 235 -17.91 -0.99 4.41
C LYS A 235 -19.02 0.07 4.41
N PRO A 236 -20.03 -0.02 3.52
CA PRO A 236 -20.19 -1.02 2.46
C PRO A 236 -19.23 -0.78 1.27
N ASP A 237 -18.94 -1.86 0.52
CA ASP A 237 -18.28 -1.73 -0.79
C ASP A 237 -19.11 -0.78 -1.66
N LYS A 238 -18.47 0.19 -2.32
CA LYS A 238 -19.20 1.14 -3.19
C LYS A 238 -19.77 0.45 -4.41
N VAL A 239 -19.07 -0.59 -4.90
CA VAL A 239 -19.50 -1.46 -5.99
C VAL A 239 -19.01 -2.88 -5.72
N ARG A 240 -19.85 -3.87 -6.02
CA ARG A 240 -19.53 -5.30 -6.02
C ARG A 240 -20.04 -5.98 -7.28
N ALA A 241 -19.19 -6.78 -7.90
CA ALA A 241 -19.55 -7.70 -8.98
C ALA A 241 -19.07 -9.11 -8.64
N GLU A 242 -19.93 -10.11 -8.84
CA GLU A 242 -19.54 -11.50 -8.69
C GLU A 242 -18.67 -11.92 -9.90
N THR A 243 -17.45 -12.36 -9.62
CA THR A 243 -16.42 -12.71 -10.59
C THR A 243 -15.73 -14.02 -10.18
N PRO A 244 -16.46 -15.16 -10.11
CA PRO A 244 -15.91 -16.43 -9.66
C PRO A 244 -14.77 -16.91 -10.57
N GLY A 245 -13.65 -17.30 -9.98
CA GLY A 245 -12.48 -17.82 -10.69
C GLY A 245 -11.72 -16.78 -11.51
N LEU A 246 -11.79 -15.49 -11.14
CA LEU A 246 -11.18 -14.40 -11.90
C LEU A 246 -9.66 -14.52 -12.03
N LEU A 247 -8.99 -14.88 -10.94
CA LEU A 247 -7.54 -15.00 -10.84
C LEU A 247 -7.07 -16.46 -10.92
N THR A 248 -5.82 -16.71 -11.32
CA THR A 248 -5.20 -18.04 -11.25
C THR A 248 -3.76 -17.98 -10.77
N SER A 249 -3.30 -19.07 -10.14
CA SER A 249 -1.90 -19.23 -9.70
C SER A 249 -0.94 -19.64 -10.83
N SER A 250 -1.48 -20.04 -12.00
CA SER A 250 -0.71 -20.52 -13.16
C SER A 250 -0.37 -19.43 -14.17
N GLU A 251 -1.27 -18.47 -14.40
CA GLU A 251 -1.20 -17.50 -15.50
C GLU A 251 -1.34 -16.07 -15.00
N PHE A 252 -0.67 -15.13 -15.66
CA PHE A 252 -0.95 -13.72 -15.46
C PHE A 252 -2.31 -13.37 -16.08
N LYS A 253 -3.21 -12.80 -15.29
CA LYS A 253 -4.47 -12.21 -15.75
C LYS A 253 -4.29 -10.70 -15.87
N HIS A 254 -4.71 -10.14 -17.00
CA HIS A 254 -4.51 -8.74 -17.35
C HIS A 254 -5.78 -7.92 -17.16
N PHE A 255 -5.63 -6.84 -16.41
CA PHE A 255 -6.67 -5.87 -16.08
C PHE A 255 -6.17 -4.45 -16.38
N THR A 256 -7.08 -3.58 -16.83
CA THR A 256 -6.83 -2.15 -16.96
C THR A 256 -7.62 -1.42 -15.87
N PHE A 257 -6.93 -0.62 -15.07
CA PHE A 257 -7.53 0.28 -14.09
C PHE A 257 -7.48 1.69 -14.65
N GLU A 258 -8.58 2.42 -14.63
CA GLU A 258 -8.64 3.82 -15.09
C GLU A 258 -9.37 4.67 -14.05
N TRP A 259 -8.85 5.86 -13.77
CA TRP A 259 -9.54 6.87 -12.96
C TRP A 259 -9.45 8.24 -13.62
N ARG A 260 -10.60 8.84 -13.93
CA ARG A 260 -10.67 10.19 -14.51
C ARG A 260 -11.88 10.95 -13.97
N HIS A 261 -11.66 12.16 -13.48
CA HIS A 261 -12.71 13.04 -12.93
C HIS A 261 -13.62 12.31 -11.91
N GLY A 262 -13.05 11.44 -11.06
CA GLY A 262 -13.79 10.64 -10.09
C GLY A 262 -14.55 9.42 -10.62
N LEU A 263 -14.51 9.12 -11.93
CA LEU A 263 -14.95 7.82 -12.44
C LEU A 263 -13.79 6.83 -12.34
N ILE A 264 -13.92 5.79 -11.52
CA ILE A 264 -12.99 4.67 -11.38
C ILE A 264 -13.56 3.46 -12.11
N GLN A 265 -12.81 2.87 -13.03
CA GLN A 265 -13.20 1.69 -13.81
C GLN A 265 -12.11 0.61 -13.76
N VAL A 266 -12.55 -0.64 -13.68
CA VAL A 266 -11.68 -1.83 -13.80
C VAL A 266 -12.19 -2.65 -14.98
N LYS A 267 -11.30 -2.98 -15.92
CA LYS A 267 -11.62 -3.68 -17.17
C LYS A 267 -10.79 -4.94 -17.31
N LYS A 268 -11.36 -5.99 -17.90
CA LYS A 268 -10.62 -7.17 -18.38
C LYS A 268 -9.86 -6.86 -19.66
N ALA A 269 -8.85 -7.66 -19.99
CA ALA A 269 -8.33 -7.77 -21.35
C ALA A 269 -9.48 -7.87 -22.38
N GLY A 270 -9.42 -7.05 -23.44
CA GLY A 270 -10.52 -6.87 -24.39
C GLY A 270 -11.49 -5.71 -24.06
N GLY A 271 -11.33 -5.03 -22.92
CA GLY A 271 -12.01 -3.76 -22.61
C GLY A 271 -13.35 -3.88 -21.87
N ALA A 272 -13.84 -5.10 -21.60
CA ALA A 272 -15.07 -5.31 -20.84
C ALA A 272 -14.93 -4.85 -19.38
N VAL A 273 -15.82 -3.96 -18.92
CA VAL A 273 -15.85 -3.44 -17.55
C VAL A 273 -16.28 -4.55 -16.58
N LEU A 274 -15.56 -4.68 -15.46
CA LEU A 274 -15.90 -5.55 -14.32
C LEU A 274 -16.69 -4.79 -13.26
N VAL A 275 -16.17 -3.63 -12.87
CA VAL A 275 -16.73 -2.73 -11.86
C VAL A 275 -16.44 -1.29 -12.29
N GLU A 276 -17.40 -0.41 -12.08
CA GLU A 276 -17.22 1.03 -12.23
C GLU A 276 -17.94 1.79 -11.13
N TRP A 277 -17.28 2.80 -10.58
CA TRP A 277 -17.85 3.68 -9.55
C TRP A 277 -17.54 5.14 -9.85
N LYS A 278 -18.50 6.02 -9.57
CA LYS A 278 -18.35 7.46 -9.65
C LYS A 278 -18.30 8.04 -8.25
N ASP A 279 -17.12 8.48 -7.82
CA ASP A 279 -16.97 9.25 -6.59
C ASP A 279 -17.64 10.63 -6.76
N PRO A 280 -18.58 11.02 -5.88
CA PRO A 280 -19.16 12.37 -5.87
C PRO A 280 -18.17 13.46 -5.40
N ASN A 281 -17.11 13.13 -4.66
CA ASN A 281 -16.12 14.08 -4.13
C ASN A 281 -14.68 13.56 -4.37
N PRO A 282 -14.24 13.46 -5.63
CA PRO A 282 -12.99 12.79 -5.97
C PRO A 282 -11.74 13.53 -5.52
N PHE A 283 -10.81 12.79 -4.93
CA PHE A 283 -9.48 13.26 -4.57
C PHE A 283 -8.43 13.01 -5.66
N GLY A 284 -7.29 13.68 -5.54
CA GLY A 284 -6.13 13.48 -6.41
C GLY A 284 -5.37 12.20 -6.07
N VAL A 285 -5.41 11.22 -6.97
CA VAL A 285 -4.58 10.02 -6.90
C VAL A 285 -3.22 10.31 -7.52
N SER A 286 -2.16 10.05 -6.76
CA SER A 286 -0.74 10.22 -7.14
C SER A 286 0.09 8.98 -6.84
N TYR A 287 -0.46 7.99 -6.15
CA TYR A 287 0.16 6.71 -5.83
C TYR A 287 -0.83 5.56 -5.99
N TYR A 288 -0.28 4.36 -6.21
CA TYR A 288 -1.00 3.11 -6.15
C TYR A 288 -0.28 2.14 -5.22
N GLY A 289 -1.03 1.36 -4.47
CA GLY A 289 -0.52 0.27 -3.65
C GLY A 289 -0.90 -1.07 -4.23
N ILE A 290 -0.07 -2.09 -4.05
CA ILE A 290 -0.47 -3.49 -4.27
C ILE A 290 -0.16 -4.39 -3.09
N ARG A 291 -1.04 -5.38 -2.84
CA ARG A 291 -0.89 -6.44 -1.84
C ARG A 291 -1.67 -7.69 -2.22
N THR A 292 -1.35 -8.82 -1.60
CA THR A 292 -2.20 -10.03 -1.59
C THR A 292 -2.58 -10.41 -0.18
N ALA A 293 -3.87 -10.45 0.13
CA ALA A 293 -4.36 -10.80 1.46
C ALA A 293 -4.49 -12.33 1.67
N TRP A 294 -4.70 -12.72 2.93
CA TRP A 294 -4.58 -14.09 3.50
C TRP A 294 -4.79 -15.27 2.55
N GLY A 295 -3.87 -16.23 2.62
CA GLY A 295 -3.83 -17.46 1.84
C GLY A 295 -3.28 -17.28 0.43
N SER A 296 -2.72 -16.11 0.11
CA SER A 296 -2.43 -15.71 -1.28
C SER A 296 -1.09 -15.00 -1.44
N LYS A 297 -0.37 -15.33 -2.52
CA LYS A 297 0.86 -14.65 -2.93
C LYS A 297 0.73 -14.20 -4.38
N GLY A 298 0.87 -12.90 -4.59
CA GLY A 298 0.72 -12.29 -5.90
C GLY A 298 2.07 -12.05 -6.56
N HIS A 299 2.17 -12.40 -7.85
CA HIS A 299 3.22 -11.88 -8.73
C HIS A 299 2.59 -10.90 -9.71
N TRP A 300 3.22 -9.73 -9.85
CA TRP A 300 2.62 -8.58 -10.51
C TRP A 300 3.57 -7.98 -11.56
N ARG A 301 3.01 -7.50 -12.67
CA ARG A 301 3.68 -6.58 -13.61
C ARG A 301 2.74 -5.41 -13.84
N ILE A 302 3.22 -4.19 -13.62
CA ILE A 302 2.36 -3.00 -13.60
C ILE A 302 3.00 -1.89 -14.40
N LYS A 303 2.24 -1.34 -15.36
CA LYS A 303 2.66 -0.22 -16.21
C LYS A 303 1.69 0.94 -16.01
N ALA A 304 2.21 2.08 -15.55
CA ALA A 304 1.51 3.35 -15.64
C ALA A 304 1.54 3.83 -17.09
N VAL A 305 0.39 4.17 -17.67
CA VAL A 305 0.27 4.53 -19.10
C VAL A 305 -0.34 5.92 -19.23
N ASP A 306 0.35 6.84 -19.89
CA ASP A 306 -0.24 8.14 -20.24
C ASP A 306 -1.42 7.89 -21.18
N PRO A 307 -2.66 8.17 -20.78
CA PRO A 307 -3.80 7.73 -21.54
C PRO A 307 -4.15 8.72 -22.66
N ARG A 308 -3.16 9.52 -23.10
CA ARG A 308 -3.06 10.18 -24.43
C ARG A 308 -2.35 9.31 -25.47
N SER A 309 -1.69 8.22 -25.09
CA SER A 309 -0.98 7.32 -26.01
C SER A 309 -1.86 6.20 -26.61
N ALA A 310 -3.14 6.13 -26.25
CA ALA A 310 -4.09 5.14 -26.76
C ALA A 310 -4.92 5.71 -27.93
N PRO A 311 -5.15 4.94 -29.01
CA PRO A 311 -5.97 5.39 -30.14
C PRO A 311 -7.43 5.61 -29.71
N VAL A 312 -8.01 6.72 -30.15
CA VAL A 312 -9.34 7.19 -29.73
C VAL A 312 -10.44 6.34 -30.34
N ALA A 313 -11.31 5.77 -29.49
CA ALA A 313 -12.60 5.21 -29.87
C ALA A 313 -13.75 6.10 -29.33
N SER A 314 -14.87 6.14 -30.06
CA SER A 314 -15.93 7.15 -29.96
C SER A 314 -16.75 7.14 -28.67
N ALA A 315 -17.09 8.33 -28.18
CA ALA A 315 -17.99 8.56 -27.04
C ALA A 315 -19.48 8.62 -27.43
N PRO A 316 -20.41 8.36 -26.48
CA PRO A 316 -21.80 8.81 -26.55
C PRO A 316 -22.13 9.97 -25.57
N THR A 317 -23.37 10.46 -25.68
CA THR A 317 -23.89 11.80 -25.32
C THR A 317 -24.23 12.08 -23.84
N PRO A 318 -24.37 13.36 -23.44
CA PRO A 318 -24.58 13.77 -22.04
C PRO A 318 -26.04 13.65 -21.54
N PHE A 319 -26.20 13.54 -20.21
CA PHE A 319 -27.50 13.55 -19.52
C PHE A 319 -27.64 14.78 -18.62
N VAL A 320 -28.89 15.24 -18.42
CA VAL A 320 -29.23 16.52 -17.75
C VAL A 320 -29.59 16.32 -16.26
N PRO A 321 -29.16 17.18 -15.32
CA PRO A 321 -29.49 17.09 -13.89
C PRO A 321 -30.64 18.03 -13.45
N SER A 322 -31.42 17.63 -12.44
CA SER A 322 -32.39 18.44 -11.66
C SER A 322 -32.94 17.62 -10.46
N PRO A 323 -33.47 18.22 -9.37
CA PRO A 323 -32.71 19.00 -8.40
C PRO A 323 -32.97 18.59 -6.91
N VAL A 324 -32.35 19.35 -5.99
CA VAL A 324 -32.19 19.15 -4.53
C VAL A 324 -33.48 19.26 -3.69
N SER A 325 -33.56 18.52 -2.57
CA SER A 325 -34.38 18.90 -1.39
C SER A 325 -33.89 18.30 -0.05
N GLN A 326 -33.70 19.17 0.95
CA GLN A 326 -33.66 18.95 2.42
C GLN A 326 -34.66 19.99 3.03
N PRO A 327 -35.24 19.88 4.26
CA PRO A 327 -34.50 19.74 5.54
C PRO A 327 -35.28 19.07 6.73
N GLY A 328 -34.70 19.10 7.95
CA GLY A 328 -35.47 19.05 9.22
C GLY A 328 -34.76 18.49 10.46
N TRP A 329 -34.40 19.36 11.42
CA TRP A 329 -33.96 18.98 12.78
C TRP A 329 -35.05 19.30 13.82
N ASN A 330 -35.16 18.53 14.90
CA ASN A 330 -35.79 18.98 16.15
C ASN A 330 -35.43 18.07 17.36
N VAL A 331 -35.28 18.66 18.55
CA VAL A 331 -34.92 17.97 19.81
C VAL A 331 -35.70 18.59 20.99
N PRO A 332 -36.20 17.78 21.95
CA PRO A 332 -36.57 18.27 23.29
C PRO A 332 -35.70 17.64 24.40
N ALA A 333 -35.43 18.41 25.46
CA ALA A 333 -34.60 17.99 26.61
C ALA A 333 -35.40 17.93 27.92
N SER A 334 -35.06 17.00 28.82
CA SER A 334 -35.50 17.04 30.22
C SER A 334 -34.65 16.20 31.20
N VAL A 335 -33.76 16.87 31.94
CA VAL A 335 -33.46 16.77 33.40
C VAL A 335 -33.39 15.38 34.10
N ALA A 336 -32.25 15.11 34.75
CA ALA A 336 -31.97 13.97 35.65
C ALA A 336 -32.29 14.29 37.15
N PRO A 337 -32.23 13.35 38.13
CA PRO A 337 -30.93 12.91 38.68
C PRO A 337 -30.84 11.49 39.34
N SER A 338 -29.60 11.11 39.69
CA SER A 338 -29.17 10.12 40.71
C SER A 338 -29.48 8.62 40.49
N GLY A 339 -28.41 7.81 40.59
CA GLY A 339 -28.34 6.45 40.05
C GLY A 339 -27.48 6.51 38.79
N GLY A 340 -26.18 6.26 38.94
CA GLY A 340 -25.14 6.66 37.98
C GLY A 340 -25.21 5.94 36.63
N SER A 341 -26.15 6.32 35.78
CA SER A 341 -26.31 5.77 34.44
C SER A 341 -25.08 6.12 33.61
N ALA A 342 -24.24 5.11 33.36
CA ALA A 342 -23.09 5.19 32.47
C ALA A 342 -23.48 5.87 31.15
N THR A 343 -23.02 7.10 30.94
CA THR A 343 -23.43 7.94 29.81
C THR A 343 -22.23 8.28 28.95
N TRP A 344 -22.40 8.23 27.63
CA TRP A 344 -21.39 8.64 26.66
C TRP A 344 -21.71 10.07 26.22
N VAL A 345 -20.78 10.99 26.44
CA VAL A 345 -20.91 12.42 26.12
C VAL A 345 -19.98 12.78 24.99
N ASP A 346 -20.51 13.34 23.90
CA ASP A 346 -19.73 13.86 22.78
C ASP A 346 -18.78 14.98 23.25
N ALA A 347 -17.52 14.91 22.83
CA ALA A 347 -16.46 15.86 23.16
C ALA A 347 -15.40 15.89 22.05
N ALA A 348 -14.57 16.92 22.03
CA ALA A 348 -13.51 17.07 21.02
C ALA A 348 -12.29 17.82 21.53
N GLY A 349 -11.16 17.68 20.83
CA GLY A 349 -10.00 18.57 20.98
C GLY A 349 -9.33 18.56 22.36
N GLY A 350 -9.48 17.47 23.13
CA GLY A 350 -8.94 17.34 24.49
C GLY A 350 -9.91 17.74 25.59
N GLU A 351 -11.14 18.12 25.27
CA GLU A 351 -12.20 18.35 26.26
C GLU A 351 -12.46 17.10 27.10
N VAL A 352 -12.48 17.29 28.42
CA VAL A 352 -12.80 16.28 29.44
C VAL A 352 -14.06 16.73 30.18
N PRO A 353 -15.25 16.13 29.92
CA PRO A 353 -16.48 16.47 30.62
C PRO A 353 -16.40 16.23 32.14
N PRO A 354 -17.17 16.97 32.96
CA PRO A 354 -17.27 16.71 34.40
C PRO A 354 -17.73 15.28 34.70
N ASN A 355 -17.17 14.68 35.75
CA ASN A 355 -17.44 13.29 36.17
C ASN A 355 -17.04 12.21 35.13
N SER A 356 -16.05 12.50 34.27
CA SER A 356 -15.43 11.53 33.37
C SER A 356 -14.73 10.40 34.12
N VAL A 357 -14.87 9.17 33.63
CA VAL A 357 -14.32 7.95 34.24
C VAL A 357 -12.81 7.86 34.02
N PRO A 358 -11.98 7.80 35.08
CA PRO A 358 -10.54 7.56 34.97
C PRO A 358 -10.24 6.18 34.37
N GLY A 359 -9.48 6.15 33.28
CA GLY A 359 -9.10 4.92 32.61
C GLY A 359 -7.83 4.29 33.18
N GLY A 360 -6.81 5.13 33.38
CA GLY A 360 -5.48 4.71 33.82
C GLY A 360 -4.52 5.89 33.87
N PHE A 361 -3.23 5.66 33.61
CA PHE A 361 -2.21 6.71 33.65
C PHE A 361 -1.12 6.43 32.60
N ASP A 362 -0.86 7.42 31.75
CA ASP A 362 0.11 7.39 30.64
C ASP A 362 0.75 8.78 30.55
N ASN A 363 1.73 9.04 31.42
CA ASN A 363 2.34 10.36 31.73
C ASN A 363 1.38 11.42 32.31
N GLU A 364 0.10 11.38 31.93
CA GLU A 364 -1.02 12.11 32.54
C GLU A 364 -2.21 11.18 32.85
N GLN A 365 -3.27 11.73 33.44
CA GLN A 365 -4.53 11.03 33.65
C GLN A 365 -5.26 10.83 32.32
N VAL A 366 -5.40 9.57 31.89
CA VAL A 366 -6.20 9.23 30.71
C VAL A 366 -7.62 8.81 31.09
N TYR A 367 -8.60 9.12 30.24
CA TYR A 367 -10.02 8.86 30.51
C TYR A 367 -10.58 7.77 29.58
N VAL A 368 -11.60 7.05 30.05
CA VAL A 368 -12.33 6.08 29.24
C VAL A 368 -13.12 6.83 28.18
N ALA A 369 -12.76 6.62 26.92
CA ALA A 369 -13.42 7.23 25.78
C ALA A 369 -13.69 6.18 24.69
N ARG A 370 -14.47 6.56 23.68
CA ARG A 370 -14.66 5.77 22.45
C ARG A 370 -14.79 6.68 21.25
N ALA A 371 -14.38 6.20 20.09
CA ALA A 371 -14.53 6.92 18.83
C ALA A 371 -14.94 5.97 17.70
N ARG A 372 -15.51 6.52 16.61
CA ARG A 372 -15.79 5.75 15.40
C ARG A 372 -14.54 5.65 14.53
N HIS A 373 -14.30 4.47 13.97
CA HIS A 373 -13.22 4.21 13.04
C HIS A 373 -13.53 2.93 12.25
N GLU A 374 -13.40 2.96 10.91
CA GLU A 374 -13.59 1.78 10.04
C GLU A 374 -14.95 1.08 10.20
N GLY A 375 -16.01 1.85 10.46
CA GLY A 375 -17.35 1.34 10.73
C GLY A 375 -17.59 0.83 12.16
N ALA A 376 -16.52 0.50 12.90
CA ALA A 376 -16.59 0.14 14.30
C ALA A 376 -16.74 1.36 15.22
N LEU A 377 -17.30 1.14 16.42
CA LEU A 377 -17.28 2.06 17.55
C LEU A 377 -16.35 1.48 18.60
N LEU A 378 -15.20 2.10 18.83
CA LEU A 378 -14.08 1.48 19.53
C LEU A 378 -13.78 2.14 20.88
N PRO A 379 -13.76 1.39 22.00
CA PRO A 379 -13.20 1.85 23.26
C PRO A 379 -11.71 2.16 23.17
N GLY A 380 -11.26 3.22 23.87
CA GLY A 380 -9.90 3.73 23.81
C GLY A 380 -9.56 4.67 24.98
N LYS A 381 -8.39 5.31 24.89
CA LYS A 381 -7.88 6.26 25.89
C LYS A 381 -8.01 7.70 25.37
N LEU A 382 -8.66 8.58 26.11
CA LEU A 382 -8.54 10.03 25.90
C LEU A 382 -7.26 10.53 26.58
N VAL A 383 -6.39 11.20 25.81
CA VAL A 383 -5.17 11.87 26.27
C VAL A 383 -5.39 13.39 26.13
N PRO A 384 -5.80 14.10 27.21
CA PRO A 384 -6.24 15.49 27.11
C PRO A 384 -5.19 16.43 26.52
N SER A 385 -3.91 16.29 26.88
CA SER A 385 -2.84 17.15 26.37
C SER A 385 -2.54 16.96 24.87
N HIS A 386 -2.88 15.80 24.30
CA HIS A 386 -2.75 15.51 22.87
C HIS A 386 -3.98 15.93 22.06
N GLY A 387 -5.10 16.25 22.72
CA GLY A 387 -6.33 16.69 22.07
C GLY A 387 -7.18 15.57 21.43
N VAL A 388 -6.85 14.28 21.67
CA VAL A 388 -7.45 13.15 20.94
C VAL A 388 -7.79 11.95 21.83
N CYS A 389 -8.80 11.20 21.40
CA CYS A 389 -9.04 9.83 21.84
C CYS A 389 -8.28 8.86 20.93
N TYR A 390 -7.34 8.11 21.50
CA TYR A 390 -6.66 7.02 20.81
C TYR A 390 -7.47 5.73 20.90
N VAL A 391 -7.81 5.14 19.75
CA VAL A 391 -8.49 3.84 19.66
C VAL A 391 -7.60 2.79 18.99
N PRO A 392 -7.58 1.54 19.49
CA PRO A 392 -6.81 0.45 18.90
C PRO A 392 -7.59 -0.21 17.75
N TRP A 393 -7.00 -0.29 16.56
CA TRP A 393 -7.60 -1.03 15.42
C TRP A 393 -6.58 -1.43 14.35
N GLY A 394 -6.71 -2.65 13.83
CA GLY A 394 -5.99 -3.12 12.65
C GLY A 394 -4.47 -3.18 12.80
N GLY A 395 -3.95 -3.30 14.02
CA GLY A 395 -2.51 -3.24 14.33
C GLY A 395 -2.00 -1.85 14.72
N ALA A 396 -2.81 -0.79 14.67
CA ALA A 396 -2.39 0.59 14.92
C ALA A 396 -3.19 1.32 16.02
N GLU A 397 -2.58 2.37 16.59
CA GLU A 397 -3.20 3.34 17.50
C GLU A 397 -3.67 4.57 16.69
N HIS A 398 -4.98 4.85 16.72
CA HIS A 398 -5.60 5.89 15.90
C HIS A 398 -6.11 7.05 16.77
N GLY A 399 -5.47 8.21 16.66
CA GLY A 399 -5.94 9.43 17.32
C GLY A 399 -7.15 10.02 16.61
N LYS A 400 -8.29 10.12 17.30
CA LYS A 400 -9.52 10.76 16.82
C LYS A 400 -9.76 12.06 17.61
N PRO A 401 -9.89 13.22 16.93
CA PRO A 401 -10.11 14.51 17.59
C PRO A 401 -11.55 14.72 18.07
N GLU A 402 -12.49 13.93 17.55
CA GLU A 402 -13.90 13.87 17.96
C GLU A 402 -14.17 12.49 18.55
N TYR A 403 -14.80 12.44 19.73
CA TYR A 403 -14.97 11.22 20.51
C TYR A 403 -16.12 11.34 21.51
N GLN A 404 -16.45 10.24 22.18
CA GLN A 404 -17.35 10.23 23.32
C GLN A 404 -16.60 9.83 24.58
N VAL A 405 -16.77 10.57 25.68
CA VAL A 405 -16.20 10.25 26.99
C VAL A 405 -17.25 9.58 27.87
N LEU A 406 -16.85 8.56 28.61
CA LEU A 406 -17.71 7.88 29.57
C LEU A 406 -17.79 8.72 30.86
N VAL A 407 -19.01 9.09 31.27
CA VAL A 407 -19.28 9.88 32.48
C VAL A 407 -20.32 9.21 33.38
N GLY A 408 -20.27 9.57 34.66
CA GLY A 408 -21.41 9.44 35.57
C GLY A 408 -21.66 8.07 36.21
N CYS A 409 -20.89 7.03 35.89
CA CYS A 409 -20.92 5.74 36.59
C CYS A 409 -19.75 5.57 37.57
N GLU A 410 -19.93 4.79 38.64
CA GLU A 410 -18.85 4.38 39.53
C GLU A 410 -18.09 3.17 38.91
N PRO A 411 -16.82 3.32 38.50
CA PRO A 411 -16.10 2.26 37.81
C PRO A 411 -15.58 1.20 38.80
N ALA A 412 -15.78 -0.06 38.46
CA ALA A 412 -14.99 -1.15 39.04
C ALA A 412 -14.24 -1.90 37.94
N TRP A 413 -13.02 -2.32 38.24
CA TRP A 413 -12.14 -3.01 37.31
C TRP A 413 -11.93 -4.43 37.80
N VAL A 414 -12.34 -5.41 37.00
CA VAL A 414 -12.36 -6.82 37.36
C VAL A 414 -11.30 -7.56 36.54
N PRO A 415 -10.30 -8.21 37.16
CA PRO A 415 -9.33 -9.03 36.45
C PRO A 415 -10.01 -10.12 35.61
N SER A 416 -9.58 -10.26 34.36
CA SER A 416 -10.12 -11.22 33.40
C SER A 416 -9.03 -11.72 32.45
N VAL A 417 -9.32 -12.82 31.76
CA VAL A 417 -8.38 -13.47 30.83
C VAL A 417 -9.08 -14.01 29.59
N ALA A 418 -8.34 -14.13 28.49
CA ALA A 418 -8.71 -14.93 27.31
C ALA A 418 -10.16 -14.72 26.79
N GLY A 419 -10.59 -13.47 26.64
CA GLY A 419 -11.91 -13.10 26.11
C GLY A 419 -13.07 -13.16 27.11
N GLN A 420 -12.83 -13.56 28.36
CA GLN A 420 -13.88 -13.59 29.38
C GLN A 420 -14.38 -12.17 29.68
N VAL A 421 -15.71 -12.02 29.73
CA VAL A 421 -16.42 -10.77 30.01
C VAL A 421 -17.24 -10.99 31.29
N PRO A 422 -16.88 -10.34 32.42
CA PRO A 422 -17.61 -10.49 33.69
C PRO A 422 -19.05 -9.96 33.63
N ASP A 423 -19.92 -10.51 34.48
CA ASP A 423 -21.26 -9.95 34.72
C ASP A 423 -21.15 -8.48 35.16
N GLY A 424 -21.97 -7.61 34.56
CA GLY A 424 -21.93 -6.16 34.79
C GLY A 424 -20.93 -5.39 33.91
N ALA A 425 -20.19 -6.05 33.02
CA ALA A 425 -19.38 -5.37 32.00
C ALA A 425 -20.27 -4.57 31.04
N LEU A 426 -19.88 -3.31 30.79
CA LEU A 426 -20.66 -2.39 29.96
C LEU A 426 -20.34 -2.59 28.47
N PRO A 427 -21.31 -2.96 27.60
CA PRO A 427 -21.12 -2.90 26.15
C PRO A 427 -20.85 -1.45 25.75
N SER A 428 -19.63 -1.21 25.29
CA SER A 428 -19.05 0.13 25.17
C SER A 428 -18.67 0.49 23.74
N GLY A 429 -18.65 -0.51 22.86
CA GLY A 429 -18.45 -0.36 21.44
C GLY A 429 -19.03 -1.52 20.66
N GLU A 430 -18.81 -1.53 19.36
CA GLU A 430 -19.19 -2.61 18.44
C GLU A 430 -18.16 -2.69 17.32
N THR A 431 -17.85 -3.89 16.83
CA THR A 431 -17.03 -4.08 15.62
C THR A 431 -17.82 -3.70 14.37
N GLU A 432 -17.13 -3.64 13.23
CA GLU A 432 -17.71 -3.46 11.90
C GLU A 432 -18.81 -4.48 11.54
N ASP A 433 -18.78 -5.69 12.12
CA ASP A 433 -19.79 -6.74 11.95
C ASP A 433 -20.84 -6.78 13.09
N GLY A 434 -20.77 -5.84 14.04
CA GLY A 434 -21.69 -5.72 15.17
C GLY A 434 -21.37 -6.61 16.38
N GLU A 435 -20.16 -7.16 16.50
CA GLU A 435 -19.72 -7.84 17.74
C GLU A 435 -19.59 -6.81 18.86
N PRO A 436 -20.24 -6.98 20.03
CA PRO A 436 -20.13 -6.03 21.13
C PRO A 436 -18.72 -6.00 21.71
N LEU A 437 -18.16 -4.80 21.86
CA LEU A 437 -16.86 -4.55 22.46
C LEU A 437 -17.01 -3.96 23.86
N PHE A 438 -16.11 -4.36 24.76
CA PHE A 438 -16.09 -3.92 26.16
C PHE A 438 -14.85 -3.09 26.46
N VAL A 439 -14.90 -2.22 27.48
CA VAL A 439 -13.70 -1.48 27.91
C VAL A 439 -12.80 -2.42 28.68
N GLY A 440 -11.55 -2.56 28.22
CA GLY A 440 -10.49 -3.26 28.94
C GLY A 440 -9.32 -2.32 29.22
N ARG A 441 -8.49 -2.69 30.20
CA ARG A 441 -7.20 -2.03 30.41
C ARG A 441 -6.10 -3.03 30.73
N ALA A 442 -4.88 -2.68 30.34
CA ALA A 442 -3.68 -3.48 30.57
C ALA A 442 -2.49 -2.60 30.97
N LYS A 443 -1.49 -3.20 31.62
CA LYS A 443 -0.23 -2.54 31.96
C LYS A 443 0.79 -2.74 30.85
N HIS A 444 1.37 -1.64 30.36
CA HIS A 444 2.38 -1.66 29.32
C HIS A 444 3.47 -0.63 29.65
N GLU A 445 4.74 -1.06 29.71
CA GLU A 445 5.90 -0.20 29.98
C GLU A 445 5.78 0.74 31.20
N GLY A 446 5.03 0.31 32.23
CA GLY A 446 4.79 1.10 33.45
C GLY A 446 3.58 2.02 33.39
N THR A 447 2.96 2.18 32.22
CA THR A 447 1.65 2.83 32.04
C THR A 447 0.50 1.87 32.33
N LEU A 448 -0.69 2.42 32.55
CA LEU A 448 -1.96 1.69 32.60
C LEU A 448 -2.87 2.29 31.52
N SER A 449 -3.11 1.55 30.45
CA SER A 449 -3.77 2.05 29.24
C SER A 449 -5.10 1.34 28.98
N VAL A 450 -6.08 2.08 28.45
CA VAL A 450 -7.44 1.60 28.14
C VAL A 450 -7.60 1.34 26.64
N GLY A 451 -8.30 0.25 26.31
CA GLY A 451 -8.73 -0.05 24.95
C GLY A 451 -9.91 -1.02 24.93
N LYS A 452 -9.99 -1.86 23.90
CA LYS A 452 -11.13 -2.74 23.62
C LYS A 452 -10.84 -4.19 24.03
N VAL A 453 -11.79 -4.84 24.69
CA VAL A 453 -11.85 -6.31 24.77
C VAL A 453 -12.72 -6.81 23.63
N GLN A 454 -12.16 -7.71 22.81
CA GLN A 454 -12.89 -8.40 21.77
C GLN A 454 -12.95 -9.89 22.13
N ALA A 455 -14.15 -10.36 22.47
CA ALA A 455 -14.35 -11.68 23.05
C ALA A 455 -14.03 -12.80 22.04
N SER A 456 -14.41 -12.61 20.77
CA SER A 456 -14.12 -13.56 19.68
C SER A 456 -12.62 -13.79 19.45
N HIS A 457 -11.80 -12.77 19.69
CA HIS A 457 -10.33 -12.82 19.56
C HIS A 457 -9.62 -13.33 20.83
N ALA A 458 -10.35 -13.44 21.95
CA ALA A 458 -9.81 -13.73 23.27
C ALA A 458 -8.75 -12.72 23.80
N VAL A 459 -8.82 -11.46 23.36
CA VAL A 459 -7.77 -10.44 23.58
C VAL A 459 -8.35 -9.08 24.01
N CYS A 460 -7.65 -8.42 24.94
CA CYS A 460 -7.76 -6.99 25.18
C CYS A 460 -6.67 -6.26 24.38
N TYR A 461 -7.07 -5.37 23.49
CA TYR A 461 -6.17 -4.53 22.70
C TYR A 461 -6.09 -3.13 23.31
N ILE A 462 -4.87 -2.63 23.55
CA ILE A 462 -4.62 -1.26 23.98
C ILE A 462 -3.93 -0.45 22.87
N PRO A 463 -4.21 0.86 22.76
CA PRO A 463 -3.46 1.77 21.91
C PRO A 463 -2.23 2.30 22.68
N TYR A 464 -1.04 2.15 22.09
CA TYR A 464 0.20 2.70 22.63
C TYR A 464 1.30 2.81 21.56
N GLY A 465 2.01 3.95 21.52
CA GLY A 465 3.19 4.14 20.68
C GLY A 465 2.93 4.00 19.17
N GLY A 466 1.74 4.38 18.71
CA GLY A 466 1.30 4.21 17.31
C GLY A 466 0.79 2.80 16.95
N GLN A 467 0.79 1.85 17.90
CA GLN A 467 0.44 0.45 17.68
C GLN A 467 -0.79 -0.01 18.48
N GLU A 468 -1.48 -1.02 17.96
CA GLU A 468 -2.47 -1.81 18.68
C GLU A 468 -1.77 -3.01 19.33
N ILE A 469 -1.72 -3.04 20.67
CA ILE A 469 -0.98 -4.06 21.43
C ILE A 469 -1.97 -4.98 22.14
N GLY A 470 -1.92 -6.29 21.82
CA GLY A 470 -2.83 -7.30 22.36
C GLY A 470 -2.34 -7.96 23.66
N TYR A 471 -3.25 -8.14 24.62
CA TYR A 471 -3.05 -8.75 25.92
C TYR A 471 -4.07 -9.87 26.19
N GLN A 472 -3.60 -10.99 26.74
CA GLN A 472 -4.45 -12.10 27.19
C GLN A 472 -4.86 -12.00 28.67
N GLU A 473 -4.14 -11.21 29.48
CA GLU A 473 -4.46 -10.89 30.87
C GLU A 473 -4.71 -9.38 31.00
N TYR A 474 -5.85 -8.99 31.55
CA TYR A 474 -6.32 -7.59 31.58
C TYR A 474 -7.37 -7.38 32.67
N GLU A 475 -7.81 -6.13 32.88
CA GLU A 475 -9.00 -5.82 33.69
C GLU A 475 -10.14 -5.34 32.79
N VAL A 476 -11.37 -5.77 33.06
CA VAL A 476 -12.59 -5.30 32.37
C VAL A 476 -13.31 -4.28 33.24
N LEU A 477 -13.82 -3.21 32.63
CA LEU A 477 -14.68 -2.24 33.30
C LEU A 477 -16.08 -2.80 33.50
N VAL A 478 -16.54 -2.81 34.75
CA VAL A 478 -17.93 -3.06 35.13
C VAL A 478 -18.50 -1.82 35.83
N ALA A 479 -19.77 -1.53 35.59
CA ALA A 479 -20.51 -0.49 36.32
C ALA A 479 -21.16 -1.10 37.57
N LYS A 480 -21.11 -0.40 38.70
CA LYS A 480 -21.76 -0.78 39.96
C LYS A 480 -23.13 -0.14 40.16
#